data_AF-A0A1V3ITM6-F1
#
_entry.id   AF-A0A1V3ITM6-F1
#
_cell.length_a   1.000
_cell.length_b   1.000
_cell.length_c   1.000
_cell.angle_alpha   90.00
_cell.angle_beta   90.00
_cell.angle_gamma   90.00
#
_symmetry.space_group_name_H-M   'P 1'
#
loop_
_entity.id
_entity.type
_entity.pdbx_description
1 polymer ?
#
loop_
_entity_poly.entity_id
_entity_poly.type
_entity_poly.pdbx_seq_one_letter_code
_entity_poly.pdbx_strand_id
1 'polypeptide(L)' 'MPSDHKYFNKSQDHELEYVLRKHELKTTQRNKDTLISLVPNNSTHEEVDEIIQKNIVRFEK' A
#
# COMPACT_ATOMS: atom_id res chain seq x y z
N MET A 1 19.05 12.15 -10.60
CA MET A 1 18.87 10.96 -9.74
C MET A 1 17.40 10.89 -9.41
N PRO A 2 16.61 9.95 -9.95
CA PRO A 2 15.28 9.77 -9.41
C PRO A 2 15.47 9.27 -7.98
N SER A 3 14.98 10.03 -7.02
CA SER A 3 15.04 9.65 -5.61
C SER A 3 14.19 8.38 -5.46
N ASP A 4 14.83 7.23 -5.49
CA ASP A 4 14.23 5.96 -5.11
C ASP A 4 13.77 6.09 -3.66
N HIS A 5 12.49 6.44 -3.48
CA HIS A 5 11.80 6.41 -2.21
C HIS A 5 11.68 4.94 -1.80
N LYS A 6 12.77 4.40 -1.26
CA LYS A 6 12.89 3.00 -0.82
C LYS A 6 11.77 2.64 0.16
N TYR A 7 11.35 3.60 0.98
CA TYR A 7 10.33 3.46 1.99
C TYR A 7 8.98 3.94 1.48
N PHE A 8 7.96 3.17 1.80
CA PHE A 8 6.56 3.48 1.55
C PHE A 8 6.08 4.56 2.54
N ASN A 9 5.52 5.62 1.99
CA ASN A 9 4.95 6.73 2.73
C ASN A 9 3.42 6.62 2.80
N LYS A 10 2.94 5.93 3.84
CA LYS A 10 1.50 5.79 4.09
C LYS A 10 0.76 7.08 4.46
N SER A 11 1.45 8.21 4.63
CA SER A 11 0.83 9.53 4.80
C SER A 11 0.53 10.22 3.46
N GLN A 12 0.96 9.63 2.34
CA GLN A 12 0.70 10.14 1.01
C GLN A 12 -0.36 9.31 0.30
N ASP A 13 -1.52 9.92 0.06
CA ASP A 13 -2.65 9.28 -0.61
C ASP A 13 -2.28 8.70 -1.98
N HIS A 14 -1.43 9.37 -2.75
CA HIS A 14 -1.01 8.88 -4.05
C HIS A 14 -0.15 7.61 -3.96
N GLU A 15 0.64 7.41 -2.90
CA GLU A 15 1.38 6.16 -2.70
C GLU A 15 0.42 5.02 -2.32
N LEU A 16 -0.53 5.28 -1.42
CA LEU A 16 -1.57 4.30 -1.07
C LEU A 16 -2.34 3.87 -2.33
N GLU A 17 -2.76 4.83 -3.16
CA GLU A 17 -3.47 4.54 -4.42
C GLU A 17 -2.60 3.79 -5.42
N TYR A 18 -1.33 4.17 -5.55
CA TYR A 18 -0.39 3.53 -6.46
C TYR A 18 -0.26 2.04 -6.14
N VAL A 19 -0.01 1.70 -4.88
CA VAL A 19 0.16 0.30 -4.47
C VAL A 19 -1.16 -0.46 -4.59
N LEU A 20 -2.30 0.12 -4.19
CA LEU A 20 -3.60 -0.55 -4.38
C LEU A 20 -3.87 -0.87 -5.86
N ARG A 21 -3.62 0.08 -6.78
CA ARG A 21 -3.79 -0.15 -8.22
C ARG A 21 -2.82 -1.19 -8.77
N LYS A 22 -1.58 -1.22 -8.27
CA LYS A 22 -0.57 -2.22 -8.65
C LYS A 22 -1.06 -3.66 -8.36
N HIS A 23 -1.87 -3.84 -7.33
CA HIS A 23 -2.46 -5.13 -6.96
C HIS A 23 -3.92 -5.31 -7.44
N GLU A 24 -4.36 -4.51 -8.41
CA GLU A 24 -5.73 -4.57 -8.98
C GLU A 24 -6.84 -4.38 -7.92
N LEU A 25 -6.55 -3.60 -6.87
CA LEU A 25 -7.51 -3.27 -5.81
C LEU A 25 -8.15 -1.91 -6.05
N LYS A 26 -9.38 -1.74 -5.58
CA LYS A 26 -10.04 -0.43 -5.60
C LYS A 26 -9.32 0.56 -4.70
N THR A 27 -9.24 1.81 -5.12
CA THR A 27 -8.70 2.92 -4.33
C THR A 27 -9.75 3.53 -3.40
N THR A 28 -10.60 2.70 -2.78
CA THR A 28 -11.61 3.16 -1.82
C THR A 28 -10.95 3.60 -0.51
N GLN A 29 -11.60 4.49 0.25
CA GLN A 29 -11.12 4.90 1.57
C GLN A 29 -10.92 3.68 2.48
N ARG A 30 -11.80 2.69 2.41
CA ARG A 30 -11.70 1.44 3.17
C ARG A 30 -10.42 0.66 2.86
N ASN A 31 -10.04 0.53 1.59
CA ASN A 31 -8.81 -0.16 1.20
C ASN A 31 -7.58 0.64 1.63
N LYS A 32 -7.61 1.98 1.54
CA LYS A 32 -6.55 2.85 2.06
C LYS A 32 -6.37 2.67 3.57
N ASP A 33 -7.47 2.72 4.34
CA ASP A 33 -7.45 2.53 5.79
C ASP A 33 -6.96 1.13 6.18
N THR A 34 -7.37 0.10 5.43
CA THR A 34 -6.90 -1.28 5.61
C THR A 34 -5.39 -1.37 5.38
N LEU A 35 -4.88 -0.71 4.33
CA LEU A 35 -3.45 -0.67 4.03
C LEU A 35 -2.66 0.06 5.13
N ILE A 36 -3.13 1.25 5.56
CA ILE A 36 -2.51 2.03 6.64
C ILE A 36 -2.45 1.23 7.94
N SER A 37 -3.50 0.45 8.25
CA SER A 37 -3.58 -0.36 9.45
C SER A 37 -2.67 -1.60 9.41
N LEU A 38 -2.44 -2.18 8.22
CA LEU A 38 -1.61 -3.37 8.07
C LEU A 38 -0.12 -3.05 7.93
N VAL A 39 0.22 -1.89 7.37
CA VAL A 39 1.58 -1.52 7.03
C VAL A 39 2.30 -0.86 8.22
N PRO A 40 3.37 -1.50 8.76
CA PRO A 40 4.17 -0.88 9.80
C PRO A 40 4.88 0.39 9.30
N ASN A 41 5.20 1.29 10.24
CA ASN A 41 6.00 2.47 9.92
C ASN A 41 7.37 2.05 9.36
N ASN A 42 7.91 2.80 8.39
CA ASN A 42 9.18 2.53 7.73
C ASN A 42 9.23 1.24 6.90
N SER A 43 8.09 0.70 6.47
CA SER A 43 8.07 -0.42 5.51
C SER A 43 8.60 0.03 4.16
N THR A 44 9.32 -0.85 3.48
CA THR A 44 9.69 -0.68 2.07
C THR A 44 8.53 -1.01 1.15
N HIS A 45 8.58 -0.55 -0.10
CA HIS A 45 7.56 -0.88 -1.10
C HIS A 45 7.41 -2.40 -1.30
N GLU A 46 8.51 -3.15 -1.25
CA GLU A 46 8.50 -4.62 -1.36
C GLU A 46 7.77 -5.27 -0.18
N GLU A 47 8.04 -4.83 1.05
CA GLU A 47 7.35 -5.34 2.25
C GLU A 47 5.84 -5.03 2.20
N VAL A 48 5.46 -3.87 1.68
CA VAL A 48 4.04 -3.50 1.51
C VAL A 48 3.37 -4.42 0.49
N ASP A 49 4.03 -4.71 -0.63
CA ASP A 49 3.51 -5.66 -1.62
C ASP A 49 3.26 -7.03 -1.00
N GLU A 50 4.21 -7.53 -0.20
CA GLU A 50 4.03 -8.79 0.52
C GLU A 50 2.87 -8.75 1.52
N ILE A 51 2.72 -7.65 2.26
CA ILE A 51 1.63 -7.48 3.24
C ILE A 51 0.28 -7.51 2.53
N ILE A 52 0.15 -6.83 1.38
CA ILE A 52 -1.08 -6.83 0.57
C ILE A 52 -1.37 -8.22 0.07
N GLN A 53 -0.39 -8.93 -0.52
CA GLN A 53 -0.62 -10.28 -1.02
C GLN A 53 -1.02 -11.26 0.09
N LYS A 54 -0.35 -11.21 1.25
CA LYS A 54 -0.70 -12.04 2.42
C LYS A 54 -2.11 -11.75 2.96
N ASN A 55 -2.61 -10.52 2.77
CA ASN A 55 -3.91 -10.08 3.29
C ASN A 55 -4.92 -9.75 2.18
N ILE A 56 -4.73 -10.26 0.95
CA ILE A 56 -5.49 -9.84 -0.23
C ILE A 56 -7.01 -9.98 -0.04
N VAL A 57 -7.42 -10.98 0.76
CA VAL A 57 -8.82 -11.27 1.13
C VAL A 57 -9.49 -10.16 1.96
N ARG A 58 -8.71 -9.26 2.57
CA ARG A 58 -9.22 -8.12 3.36
C ARG A 58 -9.54 -6.90 2.51
N PHE A 59 -9.10 -6.88 1.25
CA PHE A 59 -9.27 -5.75 0.34
C PHE A 59 -10.44 -5.97 -0.62
N GLU A 60 -11.12 -4.88 -0.96
CA GLU A 60 -12.17 -4.86 -1.97
C GLU A 60 -11.55 -4.82 -3.38
N LYS A 61 -12.02 -5.73 -4.25
CA LYS A 61 -11.74 -5.71 -5.70
C LYS A 61 -12.74 -4.85 -6.45
#